data_AF-A0A6M1ZRQ3-F1
#
_entry.id   AF-A0A6M1ZRQ3-F1
#
_cell.length_a   1.000
_cell.length_b   1.000
_cell.length_c   1.000
_cell.angle_alpha   90.00
_cell.angle_beta   90.00
_cell.angle_gamma   90.00
#
_symmetry.space_group_name_H-M   'P 1'
#
loop_
_entity.id
_entity.type
_entity.pdbx_description
1 polymer ?
#
loop_
_entity_poly.entity_id
_entity_poly.type
_entity_poly.pdbx_seq_one_letter_code
_entity_poly.pdbx_strand_id
1 'polypeptide(L)'
;MATLQDFKKDLALFVEAGLIAIKQGDEESAKKLFNAIGIVDPENTSKEIGYGLIALHKLESRKAQKYFNEVLKKEPDNYRAKAFLGFACVASSMEADIPDDEKVQNLEKGAVIATEILEKCDVEDTRKLAQSLLDWETELEKKGKQPGPAE
;
A
#
# COMPACT_ATOMS: atom_id res chain seq x y z
N MET A 1 25.74 4.98 27.93
CA MET A 1 24.32 4.68 27.64
C MET A 1 24.13 4.90 26.15
N ALA A 2 23.44 4.00 25.46
CA ALA A 2 23.08 4.22 24.05
C ALA A 2 22.10 5.38 23.95
N THR A 3 22.25 6.20 22.91
CA THR A 3 21.34 7.28 22.54
C THR A 3 20.40 6.83 21.43
N LEU A 4 19.28 7.53 21.23
CA LEU A 4 18.37 7.24 20.11
C LEU A 4 19.08 7.31 18.74
N GLN A 5 20.12 8.14 18.61
CA GLN A 5 20.89 8.26 17.37
C GLN A 5 21.68 6.98 17.03
N ASP A 6 22.06 6.19 18.04
CA ASP A 6 22.81 4.95 17.81
C ASP A 6 22.00 3.91 17.03
N PHE A 7 20.66 4.01 17.08
CA PHE A 7 19.73 3.12 16.40
C PHE A 7 19.34 3.57 14.98
N LYS A 8 19.82 4.73 14.49
CA LYS A 8 19.50 5.17 13.12
C LYS A 8 19.96 4.18 12.04
N LYS A 9 21.07 3.50 12.28
CA LYS A 9 21.59 2.44 11.39
C LYS A 9 20.72 1.17 11.40
N ASP A 10 19.93 0.98 12.46
CA ASP A 10 19.10 -0.21 12.66
C ASP A 10 17.67 -0.01 12.13
N LEU A 11 17.33 1.18 11.61
CA LEU A 11 16.00 1.48 11.07
C LEU A 11 15.57 0.48 9.98
N ALA A 12 16.48 0.09 9.09
CA ALA A 12 16.20 -0.92 8.07
C ALA A 12 15.85 -2.29 8.70
N LEU A 13 16.52 -2.67 9.79
CA LEU A 13 16.21 -3.89 10.53
C LEU A 13 14.83 -3.82 11.20
N PHE A 14 14.46 -2.67 11.75
CA PHE A 14 13.12 -2.47 12.30
C PHE A 14 12.04 -2.55 11.23
N VAL A 15 12.29 -2.05 10.02
CA VAL A 15 11.38 -2.20 8.88
C VAL A 15 11.20 -3.68 8.54
N GLU A 16 12.29 -4.41 8.31
CA GLU A 16 12.20 -5.83 7.93
C GLU A 16 11.52 -6.69 9.01
N ALA A 17 11.88 -6.49 10.28
CA ALA A 17 11.23 -7.17 11.39
C ALA A 17 9.73 -6.81 11.48
N GLY A 18 9.36 -5.55 11.23
CA GLY A 18 7.97 -5.10 11.22
C GLY A 18 7.17 -5.75 10.09
N LEU A 19 7.77 -5.89 8.90
CA LEU A 19 7.16 -6.59 7.76
C LEU A 19 6.98 -8.09 8.03
N ILE A 20 7.94 -8.73 8.70
CA ILE A 20 7.82 -10.13 9.14
C ILE A 20 6.68 -10.29 10.15
N ALA A 21 6.59 -9.40 11.14
CA ALA A 21 5.51 -9.41 12.13
C ALA A 21 4.13 -9.25 11.47
N ILE A 22 3.99 -8.36 10.48
CA ILE A 22 2.75 -8.24 9.67
C ILE A 22 2.41 -9.59 9.02
N LYS A 23 3.38 -10.24 8.35
CA LYS A 23 3.16 -11.52 7.68
C LYS A 23 2.76 -12.66 8.64
N GLN A 24 3.17 -12.57 9.90
CA GLN A 24 2.79 -13.52 10.95
C GLN A 24 1.45 -13.17 11.62
N GLY A 25 0.81 -12.06 11.25
CA GLY A 25 -0.37 -11.55 11.92
C GLY A 25 -0.11 -10.95 13.30
N ASP A 26 1.16 -10.78 13.69
CA ASP A 26 1.55 -10.13 14.95
C ASP A 26 1.50 -8.61 14.80
N GLU A 27 0.27 -8.08 14.83
CA GLU A 27 0.00 -6.65 14.73
C GLU A 27 0.66 -5.85 15.87
N GLU A 28 0.76 -6.42 17.08
CA GLU A 28 1.31 -5.72 18.23
C GLU A 28 2.82 -5.49 18.06
N SER A 29 3.57 -6.52 17.70
CA SER A 29 5.01 -6.41 17.43
C SER A 29 5.27 -5.50 16.24
N ALA A 30 4.50 -5.63 15.16
CA ALA A 30 4.62 -4.75 13.99
C ALA A 30 4.47 -3.27 14.38
N LYS A 31 3.43 -2.93 15.14
CA LYS A 31 3.21 -1.55 15.62
C LYS A 31 4.34 -1.04 16.50
N LYS A 32 4.87 -1.86 17.41
CA LYS A 32 6.01 -1.47 18.26
C LYS A 32 7.24 -1.14 17.44
N LEU A 33 7.54 -1.97 16.42
CA LEU A 33 8.68 -1.78 15.53
C LEU A 33 8.53 -0.50 14.67
N PHE A 34 7.38 -0.29 14.04
CA PHE A 34 7.13 0.92 13.26
C PHE A 34 7.06 2.19 14.11
N ASN A 35 6.56 2.09 15.35
CA ASN A 35 6.57 3.23 16.27
C ASN A 35 7.99 3.58 16.72
N ALA A 36 8.86 2.59 16.93
CA ALA A 36 10.27 2.82 17.24
C ALA A 36 10.98 3.60 16.11
N ILE A 37 10.67 3.30 14.84
CA ILE A 37 11.18 4.06 13.69
C ILE A 37 10.82 5.54 13.82
N GLY A 38 9.54 5.87 14.07
CA GLY A 38 9.11 7.26 14.20
C GLY A 38 9.65 7.99 15.45
N ILE A 39 10.11 7.25 16.47
CA ILE A 39 10.80 7.83 17.64
C ILE A 39 12.26 8.15 17.30
N VAL A 40 12.94 7.25 16.57
CA VAL A 40 14.34 7.40 16.18
C VAL A 40 14.50 8.43 15.05
N ASP A 41 13.56 8.45 14.11
CA ASP A 41 13.53 9.35 12.96
C ASP A 41 12.09 9.76 12.59
N PRO A 42 11.59 10.90 13.12
CA PRO A 42 10.23 11.37 12.88
C PRO A 42 9.90 11.72 11.41
N GLU A 43 10.93 11.99 10.59
CA GLU A 43 10.76 12.29 9.17
C GLU A 43 10.66 11.02 8.32
N ASN A 44 11.03 9.85 8.87
CA ASN A 44 11.03 8.59 8.17
C ASN A 44 9.60 8.09 7.90
N THR A 45 9.26 7.98 6.62
CA THR A 45 7.93 7.54 6.15
C THR A 45 7.65 6.04 6.33
N SER A 46 8.65 5.24 6.72
CA SER A 46 8.48 3.78 6.87
C SER A 46 7.48 3.42 7.96
N LYS A 47 7.31 4.28 8.97
CA LYS A 47 6.28 4.12 9.99
C LYS A 47 4.90 4.13 9.34
N GLU A 48 4.58 5.18 8.58
CA GLU A 48 3.29 5.33 7.91
C GLU A 48 3.06 4.22 6.88
N ILE A 49 4.09 3.83 6.11
CA ILE A 49 4.03 2.67 5.21
C ILE A 49 3.65 1.40 6.01
N GLY A 50 4.30 1.15 7.15
CA GLY A 50 4.00 0.02 8.02
C GLY A 50 2.57 0.00 8.54
N TYR A 51 2.05 1.15 8.99
CA TYR A 51 0.64 1.27 9.40
C TYR A 51 -0.34 1.06 8.25
N GLY A 52 0.00 1.52 7.03
CA GLY A 52 -0.77 1.23 5.83
C GLY A 52 -0.83 -0.26 5.50
N LEU A 53 0.29 -0.97 5.65
CA LEU A 53 0.36 -2.41 5.44
C LEU A 53 -0.39 -3.21 6.51
N ILE A 54 -0.33 -2.79 7.78
CA ILE A 54 -1.16 -3.36 8.85
C ILE A 54 -2.64 -3.18 8.51
N ALA A 55 -3.04 -1.99 8.05
CA ALA A 55 -4.43 -1.75 7.64
C ALA A 55 -4.85 -2.65 6.47
N LEU A 56 -4.01 -2.83 5.45
CA LEU A 56 -4.27 -3.78 4.35
C LEU A 56 -4.41 -5.23 4.84
N HIS A 57 -3.53 -5.67 5.74
CA HIS A 57 -3.61 -7.02 6.30
C HIS A 57 -4.91 -7.28 7.06
N LYS A 58 -5.54 -6.21 7.58
CA LYS A 58 -6.84 -6.25 8.26
C LYS A 58 -8.02 -5.97 7.33
N LEU A 59 -7.80 -5.85 6.02
CA LEU A 59 -8.81 -5.46 5.04
C LEU A 59 -9.43 -4.08 5.33
N GLU A 60 -8.69 -3.19 6.01
CA GLU A 60 -9.10 -1.80 6.28
C GLU A 60 -8.63 -0.89 5.13
N SER A 61 -9.06 -1.15 3.88
CA SER A 61 -8.45 -0.56 2.66
C SER A 61 -8.50 0.98 2.66
N ARG A 62 -9.61 1.60 3.05
CA ARG A 62 -9.70 3.07 3.16
C ARG A 62 -8.70 3.67 4.15
N LYS A 63 -8.41 2.96 5.24
CA LYS A 63 -7.42 3.41 6.22
C LYS A 63 -6.00 3.25 5.69
N ALA A 64 -5.74 2.15 4.96
CA ALA A 64 -4.47 1.96 4.26
C ALA A 64 -4.22 3.09 3.26
N GLN A 65 -5.22 3.44 2.44
CA GLN A 65 -5.13 4.56 1.51
C GLN A 65 -4.74 5.85 2.23
N LYS A 66 -5.34 6.18 3.39
CA LYS A 66 -4.98 7.37 4.17
C LYS A 66 -3.48 7.37 4.53
N TYR A 67 -2.97 6.27 5.08
CA TYR A 67 -1.55 6.17 5.43
C TYR A 67 -0.62 6.35 4.23
N PHE A 68 -0.90 5.70 3.09
CA PHE A 68 -0.06 5.85 1.90
C PHE A 68 -0.15 7.24 1.28
N ASN A 69 -1.31 7.89 1.30
CA ASN A 69 -1.41 9.29 0.85
C ASN A 69 -0.58 10.22 1.74
N GLU A 70 -0.50 10.00 3.06
CA GLU A 70 0.39 10.79 3.94
C GLU A 70 1.87 10.60 3.60
N VAL A 71 2.29 9.38 3.24
CA VAL A 71 3.65 9.13 2.75
C VAL A 71 3.91 9.93 1.47
N LEU A 72 2.99 9.86 0.51
CA LEU A 72 3.16 10.52 -0.79
C LEU A 72 3.10 12.05 -0.73
N LYS A 73 2.52 12.64 0.32
CA LYS A 73 2.63 14.08 0.59
C LYS A 73 4.07 14.50 0.93
N LYS A 74 4.83 13.64 1.60
CA LYS A 74 6.23 13.88 1.98
C LYS A 74 7.20 13.44 0.88
N GLU A 75 6.91 12.29 0.28
CA GLU A 75 7.75 11.64 -0.73
C GLU A 75 6.91 11.30 -1.99
N PRO A 76 6.67 12.28 -2.88
CA PRO A 76 5.83 12.08 -4.06
C PRO A 76 6.35 11.00 -5.02
N ASP A 77 7.66 10.73 -5.01
CA ASP A 77 8.32 9.71 -5.84
C ASP A 77 8.56 8.39 -5.09
N ASN A 78 7.92 8.18 -3.94
CA ASN A 78 7.97 6.89 -3.25
C ASN A 78 7.10 5.86 -3.99
N TYR A 79 7.69 5.22 -5.01
CA TYR A 79 7.01 4.24 -5.85
C TYR A 79 6.51 3.01 -5.09
N ARG A 80 7.10 2.68 -3.95
CA ARG A 80 6.62 1.60 -3.08
C ARG A 80 5.30 1.99 -2.41
N ALA A 81 5.20 3.21 -1.87
CA ALA A 81 3.96 3.74 -1.32
C ALA A 81 2.89 3.92 -2.40
N LYS A 82 3.26 4.35 -3.61
CA LYS A 82 2.36 4.37 -4.78
C LYS A 82 1.81 2.97 -5.06
N ALA A 83 2.67 1.95 -5.15
CA ALA A 83 2.23 0.60 -5.44
C ALA A 83 1.25 0.06 -4.39
N PHE A 84 1.53 0.29 -3.11
CA PHE A 84 0.61 -0.09 -2.04
C PHE A 84 -0.70 0.72 -2.04
N LEU A 85 -0.64 2.00 -2.42
CA LEU A 85 -1.86 2.80 -2.62
C LEU A 85 -2.70 2.25 -3.77
N GLY A 86 -2.10 1.93 -4.91
CA GLY A 86 -2.79 1.31 -6.04
C GLY A 86 -3.48 0.00 -5.64
N PHE A 87 -2.78 -0.85 -4.90
CA PHE A 87 -3.36 -2.07 -4.33
C PHE A 87 -4.53 -1.77 -3.35
N ALA A 88 -4.36 -0.79 -2.47
CA ALA A 88 -5.41 -0.39 -1.53
C ALA A 88 -6.65 0.19 -2.22
N CYS A 89 -6.48 0.87 -3.36
CA CYS A 89 -7.60 1.35 -4.17
C CYS A 89 -8.35 0.16 -4.81
N VAL A 90 -7.63 -0.77 -5.45
CA VAL A 90 -8.26 -1.96 -6.04
C VAL A 90 -8.96 -2.81 -4.96
N ALA A 91 -8.32 -3.04 -3.82
CA ALA A 91 -8.92 -3.77 -2.70
C ALA A 91 -10.21 -3.09 -2.21
N SER A 92 -10.19 -1.76 -2.05
CA SER A 92 -11.38 -0.99 -1.69
C SER A 92 -12.49 -1.12 -2.73
N SER A 93 -12.17 -1.23 -4.02
CA SER A 93 -13.21 -1.37 -5.06
C SER A 93 -14.01 -2.69 -4.95
N MET A 94 -13.44 -3.70 -4.27
CA MET A 94 -14.04 -5.03 -4.10
C MET A 94 -14.86 -5.16 -2.81
N GLU A 95 -14.75 -4.20 -1.90
CA GLU A 95 -15.48 -4.20 -0.63
C GLU A 95 -16.97 -3.89 -0.85
N ALA A 96 -17.85 -4.68 -0.24
CA ALA A 96 -19.30 -4.57 -0.44
C ALA A 96 -19.85 -3.20 0.03
N ASP A 97 -19.32 -2.67 1.13
CA ASP A 97 -19.79 -1.45 1.80
C ASP A 97 -19.26 -0.15 1.14
N ILE A 98 -18.55 -0.25 0.02
CA ILE A 98 -18.05 0.91 -0.72
C ILE A 98 -19.09 1.32 -1.78
N PRO A 99 -19.50 2.60 -1.82
CA PRO A 99 -20.39 3.11 -2.87
C PRO A 99 -19.83 2.89 -4.28
N ASP A 100 -20.68 2.62 -5.26
CA ASP A 100 -20.23 2.27 -6.62
C ASP A 100 -19.43 3.40 -7.29
N ASP A 101 -19.76 4.66 -7.03
CA ASP A 101 -18.98 5.81 -7.51
C ASP A 101 -17.57 5.85 -6.89
N GLU A 102 -17.45 5.53 -5.60
CA GLU A 102 -16.15 5.43 -4.92
C GLU A 102 -15.35 4.22 -5.43
N LYS A 103 -16.01 3.10 -5.78
CA LYS A 103 -15.35 1.93 -6.39
C LYS A 103 -14.73 2.29 -7.75
N VAL A 104 -15.48 2.97 -8.61
CA VAL A 104 -14.99 3.41 -9.93
C VAL A 104 -13.81 4.36 -9.78
N GLN A 105 -13.93 5.38 -8.91
CA GLN A 105 -12.83 6.33 -8.66
C GLN A 105 -11.57 5.62 -8.14
N ASN A 106 -11.73 4.62 -7.27
CA ASN A 106 -10.60 3.85 -6.76
C ASN A 106 -9.95 2.99 -7.85
N LEU A 107 -10.72 2.34 -8.72
CA LEU A 107 -10.16 1.59 -9.85
C LEU A 107 -9.36 2.50 -10.78
N GLU A 108 -9.95 3.62 -11.21
CA GLU A 108 -9.28 4.62 -12.07
C GLU A 108 -7.99 5.14 -11.41
N LYS A 109 -8.05 5.47 -10.11
CA LYS A 109 -6.88 5.92 -9.36
C LYS A 109 -5.80 4.84 -9.30
N GLY A 110 -6.18 3.58 -9.10
CA GLY A 110 -5.26 2.44 -9.11
C GLY A 110 -4.56 2.28 -10.46
N ALA A 111 -5.31 2.40 -11.56
CA ALA A 111 -4.81 2.32 -12.93
C ALA A 111 -3.81 3.44 -13.27
N VAL A 112 -4.15 4.68 -12.92
CA VAL A 112 -3.27 5.85 -13.12
C VAL A 112 -1.96 5.65 -12.37
N ILE A 113 -2.02 5.21 -11.10
CA ILE A 113 -0.83 4.94 -10.30
C ILE A 113 0.02 3.82 -10.91
N ALA A 114 -0.60 2.73 -11.33
CA ALA A 114 0.11 1.61 -11.93
C ALA A 114 0.83 2.01 -13.23
N THR A 115 0.16 2.80 -14.07
CA THR A 115 0.74 3.34 -15.30
C THR A 115 1.94 4.23 -14.99
N GLU A 116 1.81 5.14 -14.01
CA GLU A 116 2.92 6.01 -13.59
C GLU A 116 4.13 5.20 -13.09
N ILE A 117 3.91 4.12 -12.33
CA ILE A 117 5.00 3.24 -11.87
C ILE A 117 5.70 2.58 -13.06
N LEU A 118 4.96 2.08 -14.05
CA LEU A 118 5.55 1.43 -15.23
C LEU A 118 6.35 2.40 -16.10
N GLU A 119 5.97 3.68 -16.10
CA GLU A 119 6.69 4.71 -16.84
C GLU A 119 7.95 5.20 -16.12
N LYS A 120 7.86 5.38 -14.79
CA LYS A 120 8.87 6.16 -14.04
C LYS A 120 9.69 5.37 -13.02
N CYS A 121 9.33 4.12 -12.71
CA CYS A 121 10.03 3.29 -11.75
C CYS A 121 10.82 2.17 -12.44
N ASP A 122 12.11 2.03 -12.11
CA ASP A 122 12.97 0.95 -12.64
C ASP A 122 13.01 -0.30 -11.76
N VAL A 123 12.40 -0.26 -10.57
CA VAL A 123 12.40 -1.40 -9.64
C VAL A 123 11.47 -2.48 -10.17
N GLU A 124 12.05 -3.59 -10.63
CA GLU A 124 11.34 -4.68 -11.30
C GLU A 124 10.15 -5.22 -10.50
N ASP A 125 10.31 -5.47 -9.21
CA ASP A 125 9.24 -5.99 -8.36
C ASP A 125 8.06 -5.00 -8.23
N THR A 126 8.36 -3.71 -8.13
CA THR A 126 7.35 -2.65 -8.08
C THR A 126 6.60 -2.55 -9.41
N ARG A 127 7.32 -2.66 -10.53
CA ARG A 127 6.73 -2.70 -11.88
C ARG A 127 5.84 -3.93 -12.08
N LYS A 128 6.27 -5.12 -11.63
CA LYS A 128 5.46 -6.35 -11.70
C LYS A 128 4.15 -6.22 -10.93
N LEU A 129 4.22 -5.62 -9.73
CA LEU A 129 3.02 -5.33 -8.94
C LEU A 129 2.10 -4.36 -9.68
N ALA A 130 2.63 -3.29 -10.26
CA ALA A 130 1.85 -2.35 -11.07
C ALA A 130 1.20 -3.02 -12.29
N GLN A 131 1.92 -3.86 -13.02
CA GLN A 131 1.37 -4.61 -14.14
C GLN A 131 0.21 -5.52 -13.69
N SER A 132 0.36 -6.20 -12.56
CA SER A 132 -0.69 -7.07 -12.00
C SER A 132 -1.97 -6.30 -11.68
N LEU A 133 -1.86 -5.03 -11.27
CA LEU A 133 -3.03 -4.17 -11.02
C LEU A 133 -3.78 -3.84 -12.32
N LEU A 134 -3.07 -3.53 -13.41
CA LEU A 134 -3.68 -3.26 -14.72
C LEU A 134 -4.30 -4.51 -15.35
N ASP A 135 -3.63 -5.65 -15.20
CA ASP A 135 -4.16 -6.93 -15.67
C ASP A 135 -5.47 -7.27 -14.95
N TRP A 136 -5.53 -7.03 -13.63
CA TRP A 136 -6.74 -7.21 -12.84
C TRP A 136 -7.90 -6.33 -13.31
N GLU A 137 -7.65 -5.04 -13.54
CA GLU A 137 -8.65 -4.11 -14.05
C GLU A 137 -9.22 -4.56 -15.40
N THR A 138 -8.34 -4.98 -16.31
CA THR A 138 -8.73 -5.50 -17.63
C THR A 138 -9.65 -6.73 -17.50
N GLU A 139 -9.35 -7.62 -16.55
CA GLU A 139 -10.19 -8.79 -16.28
C GLU A 139 -11.54 -8.42 -15.66
N LEU A 140 -11.61 -7.40 -14.80
CA LEU A 140 -12.87 -6.88 -14.27
C LEU A 140 -13.76 -6.31 -15.38
N GLU A 141 -13.19 -5.52 -16.29
CA GLU A 141 -13.94 -4.98 -17.42
C GLU A 141 -14.52 -6.08 -18.31
N LYS A 142 -13.72 -7.11 -18.62
CA LYS A 142 -14.16 -8.27 -19.41
C LYS A 142 -15.34 -8.97 -18.76
N LYS A 143 -15.30 -9.16 -17.43
CA LYS A 143 -16.39 -9.78 -16.66
C LYS A 143 -17.63 -8.89 -16.62
N GLY A 144 -17.48 -7.57 -16.47
CA GLY A 144 -18.59 -6.62 -16.49
C GLY A 144 -19.29 -6.49 -17.85
N LYS A 145 -18.58 -6.81 -18.95
CA LYS A 145 -19.11 -6.78 -20.33
C LYS A 145 -19.72 -8.12 -20.79
N GLN A 146 -19.69 -9.18 -19.99
CA GLN A 146 -20.37 -10.43 -20.35
C GLN A 146 -21.89 -10.22 -20.33
N PRO A 147 -22.63 -10.45 -21.44
CA PRO A 147 -24.08 -10.42 -21.41
C PRO A 147 -24.57 -11.52 -20.45
N GLY A 148 -25.47 -11.17 -19.53
CA GLY A 148 -26.12 -12.13 -18.64
C GLY A 148 -26.78 -13.27 -19.42
N PRO A 149 -26.96 -14.45 -18.81
CA PRO A 149 -27.56 -15.60 -19.49
C PRO A 149 -28.91 -15.17 -20.09
N ALA A 150 -29.07 -15.44 -21.39
CA ALA A 150 -30.33 -15.20 -22.08
C ALA A 150 -31.40 -16.11 -21.42
N GLU A 151 -32.35 -15.49 -20.72
CA GLU A 151 -33.58 -16.14 -20.24
C GLU A 151 -34.54 -16.44 -21.40
#